data_AF-A0A3M1AYK6-F1
#
_entry.id   AF-A0A3M1AYK6-F1
#
_cell.length_a   1.000
_cell.length_b   1.000
_cell.length_c   1.000
_cell.angle_alpha   90.00
_cell.angle_beta   90.00
_cell.angle_gamma   90.00
#
_symmetry.space_group_name_H-M   'P 1'
#
loop_
_entity.id
_entity.type
_entity.pdbx_description
1 polymer ?
#
loop_
_entity_poly.entity_id
_entity_poly.type
_entity_poly.pdbx_seq_one_letter_code
_entity_poly.pdbx_strand_id
1 'polypeptide(L)' 'MPVRPTYPGVYIEEVPSGVRTITGVATSITAFIGRALRGPVDEPTIINNFGDFERKFGGLWVDGPMSYAVRDFFI' A
#
# COMPACT_ATOMS: atom_id res chain seq x y z
N MET A 1 -6.52 35.55 -17.36
CA MET A 1 -7.12 36.90 -17.53
C MET A 1 -8.44 36.68 -18.23
N PRO A 2 -9.57 37.14 -17.70
CA PRO A 2 -10.87 36.89 -18.32
C PRO A 2 -10.91 37.50 -19.72
N VAL A 3 -11.52 36.77 -20.66
CA VAL A 3 -11.62 37.16 -22.07
C VAL A 3 -12.46 38.43 -22.19
N ARG A 4 -11.98 39.45 -22.93
CA ARG A 4 -12.79 40.65 -23.22
C ARG A 4 -13.77 40.34 -24.36
N PRO A 5 -15.10 40.38 -24.13
CA PRO A 5 -16.08 40.15 -25.19
C PRO A 5 -15.99 41.24 -26.27
N THR A 6 -16.01 40.87 -27.55
CA THR A 6 -16.00 41.80 -28.68
C THR A 6 -17.34 41.89 -29.42
N TYR A 7 -18.32 41.04 -29.08
CA TYR A 7 -19.66 41.04 -29.66
C TYR A 7 -20.67 40.35 -28.72
N PRO A 8 -22.00 40.51 -28.94
CA PRO A 8 -23.01 39.82 -28.14
C PRO A 8 -22.97 38.30 -28.39
N GLY A 9 -22.80 37.51 -27.32
CA GLY A 9 -22.72 36.05 -27.40
C GLY A 9 -22.44 35.41 -26.04
N VAL A 10 -22.47 34.08 -25.98
CA VAL A 10 -22.09 33.31 -24.79
C VAL A 10 -20.63 32.89 -24.94
N TYR A 11 -19.78 33.26 -23.98
CA TYR A 11 -18.37 32.91 -23.93
C TYR A 11 -18.15 31.87 -22.84
N ILE A 12 -17.58 30.72 -23.22
CA ILE A 12 -17.29 29.61 -22.32
C ILE A 12 -15.80 29.68 -21.97
N GLU A 13 -15.49 29.74 -20.68
CA GLU A 13 -14.12 29.60 -20.16
C GLU A 13 -14.07 28.35 -19.29
N GLU A 14 -13.31 27.35 -19.73
CA GLU A 14 -13.07 26.14 -18.93
C GLU A 14 -11.95 26.43 -17.92
N VAL A 15 -12.35 26.72 -16.68
CA VAL A 15 -11.41 26.84 -15.56
C VAL A 15 -11.20 25.45 -14.96
N PRO A 16 -9.95 24.97 -14.79
CA PRO A 16 -9.70 23.71 -14.11
C PRO A 16 -10.33 23.74 -12.72
N SER A 17 -11.17 22.74 -12.42
CA SER A 17 -11.76 22.66 -11.09
C SER A 17 -10.65 22.50 -10.05
N GLY A 18 -10.65 23.32 -8.99
CA GLY A 18 -9.69 23.23 -7.88
C GLY A 18 -9.89 22.01 -6.96
N VAL A 19 -10.70 21.04 -7.40
CA VAL A 19 -11.05 19.85 -6.62
C VAL A 19 -9.83 18.95 -6.51
N ARG A 20 -9.33 18.76 -5.29
CA ARG A 20 -8.33 17.73 -4.97
C ARG A 20 -9.02 16.62 -4.21
N THR A 21 -9.29 15.51 -4.88
CA THR A 21 -9.88 14.34 -4.24
C THR A 21 -8.90 13.74 -3.24
N ILE A 22 -9.38 13.40 -2.05
CA ILE A 22 -8.59 12.65 -1.06
C ILE A 22 -8.58 11.19 -1.52
N THR A 23 -7.40 10.67 -1.84
CA THR A 23 -7.24 9.25 -2.19
C THR A 23 -7.31 8.40 -0.94
N GLY A 24 -8.09 7.32 -0.99
CA GLY A 24 -8.09 6.31 0.07
C GLY A 24 -6.71 5.66 0.20
N VAL A 25 -6.34 5.32 1.43
CA VAL A 25 -5.12 4.56 1.74
C VAL A 25 -5.49 3.21 2.37
N ALA A 26 -4.62 2.22 2.22
CA ALA A 26 -4.84 0.92 2.85
C ALA A 26 -4.85 1.06 4.39
N THR A 27 -5.87 0.52 5.04
CA THR A 27 -6.07 0.60 6.50
C THR A 27 -5.60 -0.66 7.23
N SER A 28 -5.16 -1.68 6.50
CA SER A 28 -4.78 -3.00 7.05
C SER A 28 -3.43 -3.45 6.51
N ILE A 29 -2.39 -2.67 6.80
CA ILE A 29 -0.99 -3.06 6.59
C ILE A 29 -0.39 -3.37 7.96
N THR A 30 -0.03 -4.63 8.19
CA THR A 30 0.58 -5.10 9.45
C THR A 30 2.08 -5.32 9.29
N ALA A 31 2.81 -5.27 10.41
CA ALA A 31 4.22 -5.64 10.47
C ALA A 31 4.39 -6.76 11.50
N PHE A 32 5.14 -7.80 11.13
CA PHE A 32 5.50 -8.89 12.02
C PHE A 32 6.96 -8.73 12.46
N ILE A 33 7.22 -8.82 13.76
CA ILE A 33 8.56 -8.74 14.34
C ILE A 33 8.79 -10.01 15.16
N GLY A 34 9.85 -10.74 14.84
CA GLY A 34 10.15 -12.01 15.49
C GLY A 34 11.18 -12.84 14.73
N ARG A 35 11.42 -14.05 15.22
CA ARG A 35 12.41 -14.96 14.63
C ARG A 35 11.76 -15.77 13.50
N ALA A 36 12.49 -15.88 12.40
CA ALA A 36 12.17 -16.77 11.28
C ALA A 36 13.29 -17.79 11.09
N LEU A 37 13.02 -18.86 10.32
CA LEU A 37 13.98 -19.94 10.07
C LEU A 37 15.22 -19.44 9.29
N ARG A 38 15.04 -18.48 8.39
CA ARG A 38 16.09 -17.81 7.61
C ARG A 38 15.66 -16.41 7.20
N GLY A 39 16.51 -15.71 6.47
CA GLY A 39 16.20 -14.43 5.82
C GLY A 39 17.06 -13.27 6.33
N PRO A 40 16.83 -12.06 5.81
CA PRO A 40 17.51 -10.85 6.26
C PRO A 40 17.23 -10.57 7.74
N VAL A 41 18.25 -10.08 8.45
CA VAL A 41 18.15 -9.63 9.85
C VAL A 41 18.25 -8.12 9.86
N ASP A 42 17.43 -7.46 10.67
CA ASP A 42 17.34 -5.99 10.79
C ASP A 42 16.97 -5.26 9.48
N GLU A 43 16.43 -5.98 8.49
CA GLU A 43 15.96 -5.43 7.22
C GLU A 43 14.47 -5.71 7.00
N PRO A 44 13.59 -4.69 7.02
CA PRO A 44 12.16 -4.86 6.81
C PRO A 44 11.89 -5.29 5.36
N THR A 45 11.30 -6.48 5.20
CA THR A 45 11.05 -7.07 3.88
C THR A 45 9.55 -7.18 3.62
N ILE A 46 9.09 -6.52 2.55
CA ILE A 46 7.68 -6.62 2.12
C ILE A 46 7.39 -8.04 1.62
N ILE A 47 6.27 -8.59 2.08
CA ILE A 47 5.64 -9.83 1.62
C ILE A 47 4.18 -9.54 1.31
N ASN A 48 3.67 -10.08 0.21
CA ASN A 48 2.28 -9.83 -0.22
C ASN A 48 1.37 -11.07 -0.05
N ASN A 49 1.97 -12.22 0.27
CA ASN A 49 1.28 -13.48 0.50
C ASN A 49 2.16 -14.40 1.35
N PHE A 50 1.60 -15.52 1.82
CA PHE A 50 2.34 -16.49 2.61
C PHE A 50 3.48 -17.18 1.84
N GLY A 51 3.35 -17.41 0.53
CA GLY A 51 4.41 -17.99 -0.29
C GLY A 51 5.67 -17.11 -0.39
N ASP A 52 5.51 -15.77 -0.36
CA ASP A 52 6.64 -14.84 -0.25
C ASP A 52 7.39 -15.05 1.07
N PHE A 53 6.64 -15.26 2.17
CA PHE A 53 7.21 -15.57 3.47
C PHE A 53 7.95 -16.91 3.46
N GLU A 54 7.38 -17.97 2.88
CA GLU A 54 8.07 -19.27 2.78
C GLU A 54 9.39 -19.16 2.01
N ARG A 55 9.37 -18.47 0.87
CA ARG A 55 10.57 -18.28 0.04
C ARG A 55 11.66 -17.48 0.75
N LYS A 56 11.31 -16.36 1.39
CA LYS A 56 12.30 -15.45 1.99
C LYS A 56 12.71 -15.85 3.41
N PHE A 57 11.76 -16.36 4.20
CA PHE A 57 11.90 -16.57 5.65
C PHE A 57 11.83 -18.04 6.10
N GLY A 58 11.47 -18.97 5.20
CA GLY A 58 11.56 -20.41 5.43
C GLY A 58 10.29 -21.09 5.96
N GLY A 59 9.16 -20.37 6.01
CA GLY A 59 7.84 -20.95 6.28
C GLY A 59 7.59 -21.24 7.76
N LEU A 60 6.76 -22.24 8.05
CA LEU A 60 6.42 -22.61 9.43
C LEU A 60 7.63 -23.18 10.17
N TRP A 61 7.84 -22.67 11.36
CA TRP A 61 8.93 -23.09 12.23
C TRP A 61 8.43 -23.25 13.66
N VAL A 62 8.61 -24.46 14.20
CA VAL A 62 8.12 -24.85 15.53
C VAL A 62 8.66 -23.94 16.64
N ASP A 63 9.92 -23.51 16.56
CA ASP A 63 10.52 -22.62 17.58
C ASP A 63 10.23 -21.12 17.31
N GLY A 64 9.50 -20.81 16.24
CA GLY A 64 9.21 -19.46 15.76
C GLY A 64 7.70 -19.18 15.72
N PRO A 65 7.07 -18.74 16.83
CA PRO A 65 5.62 -18.53 16.88
C PRO A 65 5.12 -17.50 15.85
N MET A 66 5.98 -16.57 15.43
CA MET A 66 5.68 -15.59 14.38
C MET A 66 5.26 -16.26 13.07
N SER A 67 5.85 -17.40 12.71
CA SER A 67 5.55 -18.07 11.44
C SER A 67 4.08 -18.52 11.34
N TYR A 68 3.48 -18.93 12.46
CA TYR A 68 2.06 -19.28 12.55
C TYR A 68 1.18 -18.03 12.44
N ALA A 69 1.54 -16.94 13.13
CA ALA A 69 0.80 -15.67 13.04
C ALA A 69 0.80 -15.09 11.61
N VAL A 70 1.92 -15.18 10.89
CA VAL A 70 2.02 -14.76 9.49
C VAL A 70 1.12 -15.63 8.61
N ARG A 71 1.10 -16.96 8.83
CA ARG A 71 0.21 -17.86 8.11
C ARG A 71 -1.25 -17.49 8.35
N ASP A 72 -1.66 -17.35 9.60
CA ASP A 72 -3.04 -17.10 9.99
C ASP A 72 -3.55 -15.73 9.49
N PHE A 73 -2.66 -14.75 9.31
CA PHE A 73 -3.00 -13.45 8.71
C PHE A 73 -3.32 -13.53 7.21
N PHE A 74 -2.72 -14.48 6.48
CA PHE A 74 -2.89 -14.63 5.03
C PHE A 74 -3.89 -15.73 4.64
N ILE A 75 -4.48 -16.45 5.60
CA ILE A 75 -5.63 -17.35 5.40
C ILE A 75 -6.91 -16.51 5.25
#